data_AF-A0A3Q3K4J3-F1
#
_entry.id   AF-A0A3Q3K4J3-F1
#
_cell.length_a   1.000
_cell.length_b   1.000
_cell.length_c   1.000
_cell.angle_alpha   90.00
_cell.angle_beta   90.00
_cell.angle_gamma   90.00
#
_symmetry.space_group_name_H-M   'P 1'
#
loop_
_entity.id
_entity.type
_entity.pdbx_description
1 polymer ?
#
loop_
_entity_poly.entity_id
_entity_poly.type
_entity_poly.pdbx_seq_one_letter_code
_entity_poly.pdbx_strand_id
1 'polypeptide(L)'
;MDGVTEFTEYVSETVDVPSPFDLLEPPNSGGFLKLSKPCCYIFPGGRGDSALFAVNGFNILVDGGSERKSCFWKLVRHLDRIDSVLLTHIGADNLPGINGLFQRKIAEQEEERNQGTGSSSSGEWMKNLISPELGIVFLNVPEKLLMPESTLKVKRSIEEASLTLQYLNKLGIRPEPLHRVVSNTIEPITLFHKLGVGKLDMYVLNPVKESKEMQFLMQKWAGNSKAKTGIMMPNGKEGEISVPYLTSVTALIVWIPHRTTEKIVRVLFPGNAPQNKIFEGLEKLKHLDFLRYPVATQKDILSGAPPPIIKQTKIRSRTESKESLKSSPKPHPKTAKKEGSGQEEESKSEENRVEKKEEKKVKSESLKATKQQKNSEVAPVAQKKSMLTGWPNSHDTPPP
;
A
#
# COMPACT_ATOMS: atom_id res chain seq x y z
N MET A 1 2.05 -12.42 -45.61
CA MET A 1 2.02 -12.53 -44.14
C MET A 1 3.42 -12.44 -43.54
N ASP A 2 4.48 -12.56 -44.36
CA ASP A 2 5.87 -12.62 -43.89
C ASP A 2 6.39 -11.31 -43.27
N GLY A 3 5.97 -10.15 -43.78
CA GLY A 3 6.40 -8.86 -43.23
C GLY A 3 5.90 -8.55 -41.81
N VAL A 4 4.80 -9.17 -41.35
CA VAL A 4 4.34 -9.02 -39.95
C VAL A 4 5.18 -9.89 -39.02
N THR A 5 5.54 -11.09 -39.46
CA THR A 5 6.43 -11.99 -38.73
C THR A 5 7.83 -11.40 -38.63
N GLU A 6 8.40 -10.92 -39.74
CA GLU A 6 9.72 -10.28 -39.79
C GLU A 6 9.76 -9.00 -38.93
N PHE A 7 8.70 -8.19 -38.94
CA PHE A 7 8.59 -7.04 -38.05
C PHE A 7 8.49 -7.46 -36.57
N THR A 8 7.75 -8.53 -36.26
CA THR A 8 7.62 -9.03 -34.88
C THR A 8 8.94 -9.60 -34.38
N GLU A 9 9.66 -10.34 -35.22
CA GLU A 9 11.00 -10.86 -34.94
C GLU A 9 11.98 -9.70 -34.71
N TYR A 10 12.02 -8.71 -35.61
CA TYR A 10 12.85 -7.52 -35.45
C TYR A 10 12.54 -6.76 -34.16
N VAL A 11 11.26 -6.56 -33.81
CA VAL A 11 10.85 -5.93 -32.55
C VAL A 11 11.27 -6.79 -31.36
N SER A 12 11.13 -8.12 -31.43
CA SER A 12 11.55 -9.01 -30.35
C SER A 12 13.05 -9.04 -30.12
N GLU A 13 13.86 -8.84 -31.17
CA GLU A 13 15.32 -8.75 -31.07
C GLU A 13 15.80 -7.39 -30.56
N THR A 14 15.00 -6.34 -30.75
CA THR A 14 15.37 -4.94 -30.39
C THR A 14 14.75 -4.45 -29.10
N VAL A 15 13.64 -5.05 -28.65
CA VAL A 15 12.94 -4.67 -27.42
C VAL A 15 13.34 -5.60 -26.29
N ASP A 16 14.14 -5.07 -25.37
CA ASP A 16 14.41 -5.72 -24.09
C ASP A 16 13.21 -5.51 -23.16
N VAL A 17 12.53 -6.60 -22.79
CA VAL A 17 11.40 -6.57 -21.86
C VAL A 17 11.95 -6.83 -20.46
N PRO A 18 11.89 -5.85 -19.53
CA PRO A 18 12.46 -6.03 -18.20
C PRO A 18 11.83 -7.22 -17.48
N SER A 19 12.67 -8.03 -16.84
CA SER A 19 12.21 -9.17 -16.04
C SER A 19 11.32 -8.69 -14.88
N PRO A 20 10.31 -9.47 -14.45
CA PRO A 20 9.58 -9.19 -13.22
C PRO A 20 10.51 -9.02 -11.99
N PHE A 21 11.66 -9.71 -12.00
CA PHE A 21 12.69 -9.61 -10.96
C PHE A 21 13.48 -8.30 -11.01
N ASP A 22 13.65 -7.69 -12.19
CA ASP A 22 14.31 -6.39 -12.36
C ASP A 22 13.36 -5.23 -12.03
N LEU A 23 12.08 -5.38 -12.38
CA LEU A 23 11.04 -4.42 -12.02
C LEU A 23 10.87 -4.36 -10.50
N LEU A 24 10.79 -5.54 -9.87
CA LEU A 24 10.57 -5.72 -8.44
C LEU A 24 11.74 -6.50 -7.83
N GLU A 25 12.80 -5.76 -7.49
CA GLU A 25 14.04 -6.30 -6.93
C GLU A 25 13.83 -7.10 -5.62
N PRO A 26 14.53 -8.23 -5.42
CA PRO A 26 14.44 -9.00 -4.18
C PRO A 26 14.90 -8.18 -2.96
N PRO A 27 14.56 -8.58 -1.73
CA PRO A 27 15.03 -7.93 -0.52
C PRO A 27 16.55 -8.09 -0.34
N ASN A 28 17.25 -6.99 -0.04
CA ASN A 28 18.71 -6.97 0.13
C ASN A 28 19.21 -7.53 1.48
N SER A 29 18.30 -7.82 2.40
CA SER A 29 18.61 -8.25 3.78
C SER A 29 17.71 -9.40 4.20
N GLY A 30 18.26 -10.36 4.94
CA GLY A 30 17.47 -11.42 5.58
C GLY A 30 16.66 -10.88 6.75
N GLY A 31 15.36 -11.22 6.78
CA GLY A 31 14.45 -10.90 7.88
C GLY A 31 13.28 -9.99 7.47
N PHE A 32 12.19 -10.08 8.24
CA PHE A 32 10.95 -9.36 7.97
C PHE A 32 10.78 -8.15 8.89
N LEU A 33 10.29 -7.06 8.29
CA LEU A 33 9.88 -5.85 8.98
C LEU A 33 8.60 -6.13 9.79
N LYS A 34 8.67 -5.90 11.11
CA LYS A 34 7.50 -5.99 12.00
C LYS A 34 6.96 -4.60 12.33
N LEU A 35 5.72 -4.34 11.92
CA LEU A 35 5.01 -3.09 12.19
C LEU A 35 4.18 -3.25 13.48
N SER A 36 4.68 -2.73 14.59
CA SER A 36 4.07 -2.94 15.93
C SER A 36 3.02 -1.90 16.33
N LYS A 37 3.06 -0.71 15.73
CA LYS A 37 2.11 0.38 15.99
C LYS A 37 1.27 0.62 14.74
N PRO A 38 0.01 1.06 14.88
CA PRO A 38 -0.78 1.51 13.75
C PRO A 38 -0.03 2.57 12.94
N CYS A 39 0.22 2.32 11.66
CA CYS A 39 0.94 3.21 10.78
C CYS A 39 0.35 3.17 9.36
N CYS A 40 0.34 4.33 8.71
CA CYS A 40 -0.09 4.47 7.32
C CYS A 40 1.09 5.01 6.50
N TYR A 41 1.58 4.22 5.56
CA TYR A 41 2.57 4.63 4.57
C TYR A 41 1.84 5.09 3.31
N ILE A 42 2.23 6.24 2.77
CA ILE A 42 1.69 6.77 1.52
C ILE A 42 2.85 6.80 0.52
N PHE A 43 2.64 6.18 -0.63
CA PHE A 43 3.67 6.05 -1.65
C PHE A 43 3.40 7.02 -2.82
N PRO A 44 4.44 7.49 -3.51
CA PRO A 44 4.28 8.29 -4.72
C PRO A 44 3.76 7.40 -5.87
N GLY A 45 2.44 7.30 -6.02
CA GLY A 45 1.77 6.43 -7.00
C GLY A 45 1.71 6.97 -8.44
N GLY A 46 2.45 8.05 -8.73
CA GLY A 46 2.44 8.70 -10.05
C GLY A 46 1.11 9.40 -10.33
N ARG A 47 0.32 8.86 -11.26
CA ARG A 47 -1.01 9.38 -11.62
C ARG A 47 -2.15 8.81 -10.78
N GLY A 48 -1.87 7.86 -9.90
CA GLY A 48 -2.85 7.34 -8.95
C GLY A 48 -2.27 7.21 -7.56
N ASP A 49 -2.99 6.46 -6.73
CA ASP A 49 -2.71 6.35 -5.32
C ASP A 49 -2.11 4.98 -4.96
N SER A 50 -1.32 4.96 -3.90
CA SER A 50 -0.92 3.72 -3.23
C SER A 50 -0.58 4.01 -1.78
N ALA A 51 -1.08 3.17 -0.88
CA ALA A 51 -0.83 3.29 0.54
C ALA A 51 -0.80 1.91 1.22
N LEU A 52 -0.06 1.79 2.32
CA LEU A 52 -0.09 0.61 3.19
C LEU A 52 -0.51 1.04 4.58
N PHE A 53 -1.64 0.53 5.05
CA PHE A 53 -2.02 0.66 6.46
C PHE A 53 -1.70 -0.64 7.20
N ALA A 54 -1.01 -0.54 8.33
CA ALA A 54 -0.62 -1.70 9.11
C ALA A 54 -0.85 -1.46 10.60
N VAL A 55 -1.25 -2.54 11.27
CA VAL A 55 -1.34 -2.67 12.73
C VAL A 55 -0.54 -3.92 13.14
N ASN A 56 -0.39 -4.14 14.44
CA ASN A 56 0.36 -5.30 14.91
C ASN A 56 -0.31 -6.62 14.49
N GLY A 57 0.25 -7.27 13.47
CA GLY A 57 -0.22 -8.55 12.95
C GLY A 57 -1.26 -8.47 11.83
N PHE A 58 -1.54 -7.28 11.27
CA PHE A 58 -2.37 -7.16 10.08
C PHE A 58 -1.95 -5.96 9.22
N ASN A 59 -1.94 -6.13 7.90
CA ASN A 59 -1.70 -5.04 6.96
C ASN A 59 -2.61 -5.07 5.72
N ILE A 60 -2.96 -3.89 5.23
CA ILE A 60 -3.77 -3.69 4.04
C ILE A 60 -3.05 -2.77 3.07
N LEU A 61 -2.73 -3.29 1.89
CA LEU A 61 -2.21 -2.52 0.76
C LEU A 61 -3.39 -1.96 -0.03
N VAL A 62 -3.47 -0.66 -0.18
CA VAL A 62 -4.53 0.06 -0.90
C VAL A 62 -3.94 0.62 -2.18
N ASP A 63 -4.44 0.15 -3.32
CA ASP A 63 -4.03 0.56 -4.67
C ASP A 63 -2.52 0.42 -5.00
N GLY A 64 -2.18 0.41 -6.29
CA GLY A 64 -0.83 0.11 -6.78
C GLY A 64 -0.03 1.26 -7.37
N GLY A 65 -0.68 2.39 -7.66
CA GLY A 65 -0.14 3.42 -8.53
C GLY A 65 -0.07 3.03 -10.01
N SER A 66 0.31 4.01 -10.84
CA SER A 66 0.17 3.94 -12.30
C SER A 66 1.35 3.27 -13.02
N GLU A 67 2.42 2.94 -12.30
CA GLU A 67 3.66 2.39 -12.86
C GLU A 67 3.79 0.89 -12.57
N ARG A 68 4.30 0.13 -13.54
CA ARG A 68 4.61 -1.32 -13.39
C ARG A 68 5.67 -1.57 -12.34
N LYS A 69 6.63 -0.64 -12.19
CA LYS A 69 7.58 -0.61 -11.08
C LYS A 69 6.87 -0.08 -9.85
N SER A 70 6.30 -0.98 -9.06
CA SER A 70 5.41 -0.64 -7.97
C SER A 70 6.10 0.23 -6.91
N CYS A 71 5.54 1.41 -6.65
CA CYS A 71 6.11 2.39 -5.71
C CYS A 71 6.21 1.85 -4.26
N PHE A 72 5.26 1.00 -3.86
CA PHE A 72 5.19 0.37 -2.54
C PHE A 72 6.24 -0.73 -2.33
N TRP A 73 6.84 -1.25 -3.40
CA TRP A 73 7.68 -2.46 -3.35
C TRP A 73 8.88 -2.32 -2.43
N LYS A 74 9.49 -1.12 -2.37
CA LYS A 74 10.64 -0.82 -1.51
C LYS A 74 10.38 -1.15 -0.03
N LEU A 75 9.13 -1.02 0.42
CA LEU A 75 8.73 -1.37 1.79
C LEU A 75 8.17 -2.80 1.84
N VAL A 76 7.27 -3.13 0.92
CA VAL A 76 6.48 -4.36 0.92
C VAL A 76 7.34 -5.61 0.74
N ARG A 77 8.46 -5.54 -0.01
CA ARG A 77 9.41 -6.66 -0.16
C ARG A 77 10.05 -7.13 1.16
N HIS A 78 9.96 -6.31 2.21
CA HIS A 78 10.48 -6.65 3.53
C HIS A 78 9.38 -7.18 4.46
N LEU A 79 8.15 -7.31 4.00
CA LEU A 79 7.07 -7.93 4.75
C LEU A 79 7.06 -9.45 4.50
N ASP A 80 6.62 -10.19 5.51
CA ASP A 80 6.38 -11.63 5.40
C ASP A 80 5.13 -11.92 4.56
N ARG A 81 4.10 -11.08 4.69
CA ARG A 81 2.82 -11.22 4.02
C ARG A 81 2.10 -9.88 3.90
N ILE A 82 1.27 -9.76 2.88
CA ILE A 82 0.24 -8.74 2.73
C ILE A 82 -1.10 -9.38 3.06
N ASP A 83 -1.68 -9.06 4.22
CA ASP A 83 -2.90 -9.75 4.68
C ASP A 83 -4.12 -9.44 3.83
N SER A 84 -4.18 -8.22 3.29
CA SER A 84 -5.22 -7.84 2.35
C SER A 84 -4.73 -6.81 1.34
N VAL A 85 -5.28 -6.88 0.13
CA VAL A 85 -5.09 -5.90 -0.92
C VAL A 85 -6.46 -5.31 -1.24
N LEU A 86 -6.59 -3.99 -1.18
CA LEU A 86 -7.79 -3.27 -1.57
C LEU A 86 -7.53 -2.49 -2.85
N LEU A 87 -8.18 -2.90 -3.93
CA LEU A 87 -8.19 -2.19 -5.20
C LEU A 87 -9.48 -1.38 -5.29
N THR A 88 -9.36 -0.07 -5.21
CA THR A 88 -10.53 0.80 -5.05
C THR A 88 -11.37 0.82 -6.32
N HIS A 89 -10.76 0.75 -7.50
CA HIS A 89 -11.48 0.82 -8.77
C HIS A 89 -10.68 0.24 -9.93
N ILE A 90 -11.36 -0.06 -11.04
CA ILE A 90 -10.72 -0.47 -12.29
C ILE A 90 -10.13 0.76 -12.99
N GLY A 91 -8.81 0.93 -12.92
CA GLY A 91 -8.12 2.12 -13.42
C GLY A 91 -6.68 1.85 -13.85
N ALA A 92 -6.26 2.51 -14.93
CA ALA A 92 -4.86 2.51 -15.39
C ALA A 92 -3.93 3.33 -14.48
N ASP A 93 -4.50 4.00 -13.48
CA ASP A 93 -3.83 4.77 -12.44
C ASP A 93 -3.47 3.94 -11.20
N ASN A 94 -4.02 2.74 -11.01
CA ASN A 94 -3.72 1.88 -9.86
C ASN A 94 -3.36 0.43 -10.21
N LEU A 95 -4.01 -0.17 -11.21
CA LEU A 95 -3.84 -1.59 -11.54
C LEU A 95 -2.43 -1.90 -12.04
N PRO A 96 -1.72 -1.00 -12.76
CA PRO A 96 -0.40 -1.34 -13.27
C PRO A 96 0.62 -1.74 -12.21
N GLY A 97 0.66 -1.06 -11.07
CA GLY A 97 1.58 -1.40 -9.99
C GLY A 97 1.21 -2.69 -9.26
N ILE A 98 -0.07 -3.02 -9.16
CA ILE A 98 -0.51 -4.30 -8.57
C ILE A 98 -0.25 -5.46 -9.54
N ASN A 99 -0.47 -5.24 -10.83
CA ASN A 99 -0.12 -6.21 -11.87
C ASN A 99 1.37 -6.54 -11.85
N GLY A 100 2.26 -5.57 -11.59
CA GLY A 100 3.68 -5.84 -11.39
C GLY A 100 3.95 -6.82 -10.25
N LEU A 101 3.26 -6.66 -9.11
CA LEU A 101 3.37 -7.56 -7.95
C LEU A 101 2.88 -8.97 -8.28
N PHE A 102 1.74 -9.10 -8.96
CA PHE A 102 1.21 -10.42 -9.32
C PHE A 102 2.06 -11.12 -10.38
N GLN A 103 2.54 -10.40 -11.40
CA GLN A 103 3.49 -10.94 -12.38
C GLN A 103 4.74 -11.50 -11.71
N ARG A 104 5.28 -10.74 -10.74
CA ARG A 104 6.42 -11.16 -9.95
C ARG A 104 6.13 -12.45 -9.16
N LYS A 105 4.98 -12.53 -8.47
CA LYS A 105 4.59 -13.74 -7.72
C LYS A 105 4.40 -14.97 -8.62
N ILE A 106 3.90 -14.79 -9.84
CA ILE A 106 3.79 -15.87 -10.84
C ILE A 106 5.18 -16.33 -11.28
N ALA A 107 6.08 -15.40 -11.58
CA ALA A 107 7.45 -15.73 -11.97
C ALA A 107 8.17 -16.52 -10.87
N GLU A 108 7.91 -16.23 -9.60
CA GLU A 108 8.41 -17.02 -8.47
C GLU A 108 7.88 -18.45 -8.45
N GLN A 109 6.56 -18.65 -8.61
CA GLN A 109 5.98 -20.00 -8.69
C GLN A 109 6.53 -20.80 -9.89
N GLU A 110 6.79 -20.12 -11.01
CA GLU A 110 7.40 -20.72 -12.19
C GLU A 110 8.87 -21.10 -11.94
N GLU A 111 9.67 -20.23 -11.29
CA GLU A 111 11.05 -20.53 -10.87
C GLU A 111 11.10 -21.70 -9.87
N GLU A 112 10.20 -21.75 -8.89
CA GLU A 112 10.09 -22.88 -7.93
C GLU A 112 9.81 -24.21 -8.64
N ARG A 113 8.87 -24.20 -9.60
CA ARG A 113 8.50 -25.41 -10.36
C ARG A 113 9.63 -25.89 -11.25
N ASN A 114 10.32 -24.97 -11.94
CA ASN A 114 11.37 -25.31 -12.90
C ASN A 114 12.61 -25.93 -12.23
N GLN A 115 12.86 -25.63 -10.96
CA GLN A 115 13.99 -26.18 -10.22
C GLN A 115 13.86 -27.66 -9.85
N GLY A 116 12.65 -28.22 -9.88
CA GLY A 116 12.45 -29.67 -9.82
C GLY A 116 13.14 -30.43 -10.97
N THR A 117 13.67 -29.72 -11.98
CA THR A 117 14.33 -30.30 -13.17
C THR A 117 15.83 -30.02 -13.30
N GLY A 118 16.50 -29.50 -12.25
CA GLY A 118 17.96 -29.64 -12.10
C GLY A 118 18.84 -28.62 -12.83
N SER A 119 18.57 -27.32 -12.70
CA SER A 119 19.51 -26.27 -13.15
C SER A 119 20.31 -25.69 -11.97
N SER A 120 21.64 -25.77 -12.07
CA SER A 120 22.64 -25.46 -11.05
C SER A 120 23.08 -24.00 -10.99
N SER A 121 22.15 -23.04 -11.05
CA SER A 121 22.48 -21.63 -10.76
C SER A 121 22.44 -21.41 -9.24
N SER A 122 23.58 -21.08 -8.64
CA SER A 122 23.78 -21.04 -7.19
C SER A 122 23.29 -19.72 -6.59
N GLY A 123 22.29 -19.78 -5.71
CA GLY A 123 21.99 -18.76 -4.69
C GLY A 123 21.23 -17.50 -5.10
N GLU A 124 21.29 -17.04 -6.35
CA GLU A 124 20.54 -15.85 -6.80
C GLU A 124 19.03 -16.08 -6.87
N TRP A 125 18.61 -17.26 -7.36
CA TRP A 125 17.19 -17.65 -7.39
C TRP A 125 16.58 -17.74 -5.99
N MET A 126 17.34 -18.11 -4.95
CA MET A 126 16.80 -18.19 -3.60
C MET A 126 16.37 -16.82 -3.08
N LYS A 127 17.02 -15.73 -3.54
CA LYS A 127 16.61 -14.36 -3.23
C LYS A 127 15.34 -13.99 -4.00
N ASN A 128 15.18 -14.53 -5.20
CA ASN A 128 13.99 -14.35 -6.01
C ASN A 128 12.75 -15.01 -5.39
N LEU A 129 12.87 -15.99 -4.51
CA LEU A 129 11.71 -16.58 -3.84
C LEU A 129 11.22 -15.82 -2.61
N ILE A 130 11.83 -14.67 -2.30
CA ILE A 130 11.52 -13.90 -1.08
C ILE A 130 10.63 -12.72 -1.44
N SER A 131 9.36 -13.00 -1.71
CA SER A 131 8.29 -11.98 -1.75
C SER A 131 7.24 -12.25 -0.67
N PRO A 132 6.49 -11.23 -0.23
CA PRO A 132 5.42 -11.43 0.72
C PRO A 132 4.33 -12.36 0.16
N GLU A 133 3.79 -13.20 1.04
CA GLU A 133 2.56 -13.94 0.74
C GLU A 133 1.36 -13.01 0.57
N LEU A 134 0.41 -13.39 -0.30
CA LEU A 134 -0.77 -12.59 -0.60
C LEU A 134 -2.00 -13.18 0.07
N GLY A 135 -2.67 -12.38 0.88
CA GLY A 135 -3.97 -12.70 1.47
C GLY A 135 -5.14 -12.34 0.55
N ILE A 136 -6.20 -11.80 1.15
CA ILE A 136 -7.45 -11.52 0.43
C ILE A 136 -7.28 -10.31 -0.49
N VAL A 137 -7.75 -10.42 -1.73
CA VAL A 137 -7.77 -9.31 -2.68
C VAL A 137 -9.20 -8.81 -2.85
N PHE A 138 -9.49 -7.61 -2.35
CA PHE A 138 -10.76 -6.93 -2.57
C PHE A 138 -10.72 -6.18 -3.89
N LEU A 139 -11.59 -6.56 -4.83
CA LEU A 139 -11.71 -5.92 -6.13
C LEU A 139 -13.11 -6.12 -6.70
N ASN A 140 -13.76 -5.02 -7.05
CA ASN A 140 -15.01 -5.04 -7.81
C ASN A 140 -14.69 -5.10 -9.31
N VAL A 141 -14.70 -6.31 -9.87
CA VAL A 141 -14.41 -6.53 -11.28
C VAL A 141 -15.42 -7.48 -11.94
N PRO A 142 -15.88 -7.19 -13.18
CA PRO A 142 -16.78 -8.09 -13.91
C PRO A 142 -16.07 -9.40 -14.30
N GLU A 143 -16.65 -10.54 -13.95
CA GLU A 143 -16.08 -11.87 -14.23
C GLU A 143 -15.85 -12.12 -15.73
N LYS A 144 -16.69 -11.54 -16.60
CA LYS A 144 -16.55 -11.62 -18.06
C LYS A 144 -15.20 -11.11 -18.61
N LEU A 145 -14.48 -10.30 -17.85
CA LEU A 145 -13.15 -9.82 -18.25
C LEU A 145 -12.05 -10.89 -18.18
N LEU A 146 -12.36 -12.07 -17.62
CA LEU A 146 -11.50 -13.28 -17.71
C LEU A 146 -11.31 -13.75 -19.15
N MET A 147 -12.32 -13.57 -20.00
CA MET A 147 -12.29 -13.92 -21.42
C MET A 147 -12.41 -12.64 -22.25
N PRO A 148 -11.32 -11.87 -22.42
CA PRO A 148 -11.37 -10.62 -23.16
C PRO A 148 -11.76 -10.90 -24.61
N GLU A 149 -12.90 -10.36 -25.05
CA GLU A 149 -13.27 -10.32 -26.46
C GLU A 149 -12.24 -9.47 -27.21
N SER A 150 -11.68 -10.00 -28.31
CA SER A 150 -10.68 -9.36 -29.16
C SER A 150 -11.27 -8.18 -29.94
N THR A 151 -11.72 -7.14 -29.24
CA THR A 151 -12.24 -5.92 -29.84
C THR A 151 -11.11 -4.89 -29.96
N LEU A 152 -10.84 -4.41 -31.17
CA LEU A 152 -9.71 -3.53 -31.52
C LEU A 152 -9.72 -2.12 -30.85
N LYS A 153 -10.59 -1.87 -29.87
CA LYS A 153 -10.73 -0.57 -29.16
C LYS A 153 -10.71 -0.75 -27.64
N VAL A 154 -9.86 -1.64 -27.12
CA VAL A 154 -9.74 -1.85 -25.68
C VAL A 154 -9.08 -0.61 -25.05
N LYS A 155 -9.73 -0.02 -24.05
CA LYS A 155 -9.08 1.01 -23.22
C LYS A 155 -8.06 0.33 -22.32
N ARG A 156 -6.92 0.98 -22.11
CA ARG A 156 -5.88 0.54 -21.16
C ARG A 156 -6.45 0.01 -19.83
N SER A 157 -7.43 0.69 -19.22
CA SER A 157 -8.01 0.22 -17.95
C SER A 157 -8.70 -1.15 -18.01
N ILE A 158 -9.30 -1.53 -19.16
CA ILE A 158 -9.88 -2.86 -19.34
C ILE A 158 -8.77 -3.90 -19.49
N GLU A 159 -7.75 -3.60 -20.30
CA GLU A 159 -6.60 -4.49 -20.48
C GLU A 159 -5.93 -4.78 -19.14
N GLU A 160 -5.70 -3.74 -18.33
CA GLU A 160 -5.13 -3.88 -17.00
C GLU A 160 -6.02 -4.73 -16.07
N ALA A 161 -7.34 -4.56 -16.12
CA ALA A 161 -8.28 -5.35 -15.32
C ALA A 161 -8.34 -6.82 -15.75
N SER A 162 -8.33 -7.08 -17.06
CA SER A 162 -8.25 -8.43 -17.61
C SER A 162 -6.94 -9.11 -17.21
N LEU A 163 -5.81 -8.39 -17.30
CA LEU A 163 -4.52 -8.89 -16.81
C LEU A 163 -4.56 -9.18 -15.30
N THR A 164 -5.14 -8.28 -14.51
CA THR A 164 -5.30 -8.48 -13.05
C THR A 164 -6.04 -9.78 -12.77
N LEU A 165 -7.17 -10.01 -13.43
CA LEU A 165 -7.96 -11.23 -13.29
C LEU A 165 -7.23 -12.50 -13.74
N GLN A 166 -6.50 -12.43 -14.86
CA GLN A 166 -5.70 -13.55 -15.35
C GLN A 166 -4.58 -13.91 -14.35
N TYR A 167 -3.90 -12.91 -13.79
CA TYR A 167 -2.86 -13.15 -12.81
C TYR A 167 -3.40 -13.72 -11.51
N LEU A 168 -4.51 -13.18 -11.01
CA LEU A 168 -5.20 -13.70 -9.83
C LEU A 168 -5.61 -15.18 -10.03
N ASN A 169 -6.15 -15.53 -11.20
CA ASN A 169 -6.51 -16.90 -11.54
C ASN A 169 -5.28 -17.83 -11.57
N LYS A 170 -4.16 -17.39 -12.17
CA LYS A 170 -2.89 -18.15 -12.16
C LYS A 170 -2.35 -18.37 -10.75
N LEU A 171 -2.49 -17.38 -9.87
CA LEU A 171 -2.09 -17.45 -8.46
C LEU A 171 -3.09 -18.23 -7.58
N GLY A 172 -4.24 -18.65 -8.11
CA GLY A 172 -5.29 -19.32 -7.34
C GLY A 172 -6.03 -18.40 -6.36
N ILE A 173 -5.95 -17.08 -6.55
CA ILE A 173 -6.59 -16.08 -5.68
C ILE A 173 -7.90 -15.62 -6.32
N ARG A 174 -9.02 -15.77 -5.61
CA ARG A 174 -10.31 -15.23 -6.05
C ARG A 174 -10.47 -13.78 -5.54
N PRO A 175 -10.75 -12.79 -6.41
CA PRO A 175 -11.06 -11.45 -5.95
C PRO A 175 -12.40 -11.43 -5.23
N GLU A 176 -12.44 -10.78 -4.06
CA GLU A 176 -13.64 -10.60 -3.25
C GLU A 176 -14.31 -9.25 -3.55
N PRO A 177 -15.55 -9.25 -4.07
CA PRO A 177 -16.31 -8.03 -4.29
C PRO A 177 -16.59 -7.31 -2.97
N LEU A 178 -16.48 -5.98 -2.99
CA LEU A 178 -16.67 -5.14 -1.82
C LEU A 178 -17.76 -4.10 -2.05
N HIS A 179 -18.83 -4.19 -1.28
CA HIS A 179 -19.99 -3.31 -1.40
C HIS A 179 -20.74 -3.22 -0.08
N ARG A 180 -21.43 -2.11 0.17
CA ARG A 180 -22.36 -2.00 1.29
C ARG A 180 -23.78 -2.42 0.89
N VAL A 181 -24.51 -2.94 1.87
CA VAL A 181 -25.95 -3.17 1.76
C VAL A 181 -26.72 -1.86 1.96
N VAL A 182 -27.95 -1.80 1.45
CA VAL A 182 -28.83 -0.66 1.67
C VAL A 182 -29.35 -0.73 3.11
N SER A 183 -28.91 0.19 3.96
CA SER A 183 -29.31 0.28 5.37
C SER A 183 -29.25 1.72 5.87
N ASN A 184 -29.81 1.98 7.05
CA ASN A 184 -29.69 3.25 7.77
C ASN A 184 -28.34 3.42 8.46
N THR A 185 -27.69 2.31 8.81
CA THR A 185 -26.34 2.25 9.39
C THR A 185 -25.46 1.33 8.55
N ILE A 186 -24.14 1.56 8.59
CA ILE A 186 -23.17 0.66 7.95
C ILE A 186 -22.55 -0.21 9.05
N GLU A 187 -22.73 -1.51 8.91
CA GLU A 187 -22.05 -2.51 9.74
C GLU A 187 -20.61 -2.74 9.22
N PRO A 188 -19.63 -2.93 10.12
CA PRO A 188 -18.25 -3.16 9.73
C PRO A 188 -18.01 -4.59 9.25
N ILE A 189 -17.03 -4.74 8.37
CA ILE A 189 -16.36 -6.01 8.08
C ILE A 189 -15.13 -6.09 8.99
N THR A 190 -15.06 -7.09 9.85
CA THR A 190 -13.89 -7.30 10.71
C THR A 190 -12.77 -7.95 9.92
N LEU A 191 -11.70 -7.20 9.68
CA LEU A 191 -10.52 -7.68 8.97
C LEU A 191 -9.57 -8.44 9.88
N PHE A 192 -9.47 -8.03 11.14
CA PHE A 192 -8.58 -8.64 12.12
C PHE A 192 -9.13 -8.48 13.53
N HIS A 193 -9.00 -9.52 14.34
CA HIS A 193 -9.33 -9.47 15.76
C HIS A 193 -8.40 -10.39 16.53
N LYS A 194 -7.65 -9.83 17.48
CA LYS A 194 -6.77 -10.60 18.36
C LYS A 194 -7.04 -10.22 19.82
N LEU A 195 -7.41 -11.23 20.60
CA LEU A 195 -7.67 -11.09 22.03
C LEU A 195 -6.45 -10.46 22.74
N GLY A 196 -6.72 -9.48 23.59
CA GLY A 196 -5.67 -8.74 24.31
C GLY A 196 -4.91 -7.70 23.47
N VAL A 197 -5.09 -7.66 22.15
CA VAL A 197 -4.38 -6.72 21.25
C VAL A 197 -5.33 -5.66 20.70
N GLY A 198 -6.41 -6.07 20.04
CA GLY A 198 -7.37 -5.15 19.43
C GLY A 198 -8.07 -5.74 18.22
N LYS A 199 -8.87 -4.89 17.57
CA LYS A 199 -9.70 -5.23 16.42
C LYS A 199 -9.53 -4.19 15.32
N LEU A 200 -9.47 -4.65 14.08
CA LEU A 200 -9.49 -3.83 12.87
C LEU A 200 -10.78 -4.06 12.12
N ASP A 201 -11.56 -3.00 11.98
CA ASP A 201 -12.84 -2.98 11.27
C ASP A 201 -12.76 -2.11 10.03
N MET A 202 -13.42 -2.53 8.96
CA MET A 202 -13.56 -1.81 7.71
C MET A 202 -15.03 -1.51 7.45
N TYR A 203 -15.37 -0.22 7.38
CA TYR A 203 -16.70 0.25 6.99
C TYR A 203 -16.67 0.64 5.51
N VAL A 204 -17.47 -0.04 4.69
CA VAL A 204 -17.57 0.25 3.25
C VAL A 204 -18.65 1.31 3.04
N LEU A 205 -18.27 2.48 2.54
CA LEU A 205 -19.17 3.62 2.29
C LEU A 205 -19.75 3.59 0.87
N ASN A 206 -18.96 3.12 -0.10
CA ASN A 206 -19.30 2.99 -1.50
C ASN A 206 -18.53 1.79 -2.08
N PRO A 207 -19.03 1.06 -3.10
CA PRO A 207 -20.35 1.15 -3.73
C PRO A 207 -21.48 0.49 -2.94
N VAL A 208 -22.72 0.74 -3.36
CA VAL A 208 -23.93 0.07 -2.83
C VAL A 208 -24.26 -1.12 -3.71
N LYS A 209 -24.48 -2.29 -3.10
CA LYS A 209 -24.67 -3.59 -3.78
C LYS A 209 -25.71 -3.55 -4.91
N GLU A 210 -26.86 -2.92 -4.66
CA GLU A 210 -27.99 -2.87 -5.59
C GLU A 210 -28.08 -1.56 -6.38
N SER A 211 -27.03 -0.73 -6.37
CA SER A 211 -27.02 0.48 -7.19
C SER A 211 -27.01 0.15 -8.68
N LYS A 212 -27.67 1.00 -9.48
CA LYS A 212 -27.71 0.85 -10.95
C LYS A 212 -26.31 0.83 -11.53
N GLU A 213 -25.40 1.64 -10.97
CA GLU A 213 -24.02 1.74 -11.39
C GLU A 213 -23.22 0.46 -11.08
N MET A 214 -23.42 -0.13 -9.89
CA MET A 214 -22.75 -1.38 -9.51
C MET A 214 -23.25 -2.57 -10.33
N GLN A 215 -24.56 -2.68 -10.52
CA GLN A 215 -25.14 -3.71 -11.41
C GLN A 215 -24.64 -3.54 -12.84
N PHE A 216 -24.60 -2.30 -13.33
CA PHE A 216 -24.06 -1.99 -14.65
C PHE A 216 -22.58 -2.36 -14.76
N LEU A 217 -21.75 -2.03 -13.76
CA LEU A 217 -20.34 -2.43 -13.72
C LEU A 217 -20.23 -3.95 -13.89
N MET A 218 -20.81 -4.71 -12.96
CA MET A 218 -20.60 -6.15 -12.85
C MET A 218 -21.17 -6.93 -14.04
N GLN A 219 -22.28 -6.49 -14.63
CA GLN A 219 -22.96 -7.24 -15.69
C GLN A 219 -22.68 -6.68 -17.09
N LYS A 220 -22.71 -5.36 -17.27
CA LYS A 220 -22.83 -4.73 -18.59
C LYS A 220 -21.64 -3.89 -19.01
N TRP A 221 -20.75 -3.51 -18.10
CA TRP A 221 -19.65 -2.61 -18.43
C TRP A 221 -18.64 -3.24 -19.38
N ALA A 222 -18.26 -2.49 -20.42
CA ALA A 222 -17.31 -2.87 -21.45
C ALA A 222 -16.34 -1.71 -21.74
N GLY A 223 -15.96 -0.94 -20.71
CA GLY A 223 -14.92 0.09 -20.82
C GLY A 223 -15.31 1.49 -21.25
N ASN A 224 -16.36 1.64 -22.06
CA ASN A 224 -16.69 2.95 -22.64
C ASN A 224 -17.87 3.68 -21.99
N SER A 225 -18.41 3.14 -20.90
CA SER A 225 -19.61 3.68 -20.28
C SER A 225 -19.26 4.80 -19.30
N LYS A 226 -19.81 5.98 -19.58
CA LYS A 226 -19.94 7.06 -18.62
C LYS A 226 -21.36 7.07 -18.10
N ALA A 227 -21.54 7.44 -16.84
CA ALA A 227 -22.85 7.66 -16.27
C ALA A 227 -22.94 9.10 -15.75
N LYS A 228 -24.15 9.64 -15.86
CA LYS A 228 -24.45 10.97 -15.36
C LYS A 228 -24.41 10.95 -13.84
N THR A 229 -23.71 11.91 -13.26
CA THR A 229 -23.49 12.02 -11.80
C THR A 229 -24.69 12.61 -11.07
N GLY A 230 -25.67 13.16 -11.80
CA GLY A 230 -26.74 13.99 -11.23
C GLY A 230 -26.29 15.37 -10.73
N ILE A 231 -25.00 15.72 -10.92
CA ILE A 231 -24.44 17.01 -10.55
C ILE A 231 -24.48 17.92 -11.78
N MET A 232 -25.21 19.03 -11.71
CA MET A 232 -25.19 20.06 -12.74
C MET A 232 -23.89 20.86 -12.68
N MET A 233 -23.13 20.84 -13.78
CA MET A 233 -21.94 21.66 -13.94
C MET A 233 -22.33 23.12 -14.25
N PRO A 234 -21.42 24.10 -14.07
CA PRO A 234 -21.70 25.52 -14.35
C PRO A 234 -22.13 25.82 -15.79
N ASN A 235 -21.87 24.91 -16.71
CA ASN A 235 -22.28 24.98 -18.11
C ASN A 235 -23.71 24.45 -18.36
N GLY A 236 -24.48 24.14 -17.31
CA GLY A 236 -25.84 23.61 -17.40
C GLY A 236 -25.93 22.14 -17.83
N LYS A 237 -24.81 21.45 -18.06
CA LYS A 237 -24.78 20.01 -18.39
C LYS A 237 -24.54 19.19 -17.13
N GLU A 238 -25.17 18.02 -17.03
CA GLU A 238 -24.84 17.06 -15.97
C GLU A 238 -23.41 16.55 -16.16
N GLY A 239 -22.63 16.54 -15.08
CA GLY A 239 -21.30 15.97 -15.08
C GLY A 239 -21.35 14.47 -15.40
N GLU A 240 -20.58 14.05 -16.39
CA GLU A 240 -20.41 12.63 -16.72
C GLU A 240 -19.09 12.12 -16.15
N ILE A 241 -19.14 10.98 -15.49
CA ILE A 241 -17.96 10.33 -14.93
C ILE A 241 -17.92 8.86 -15.37
N SER A 242 -16.72 8.29 -15.39
CA SER A 242 -16.50 6.87 -15.67
C SER A 242 -17.22 6.00 -14.62
N VAL A 243 -17.89 4.94 -15.06
CA VAL A 243 -18.59 4.02 -14.15
C VAL A 243 -17.67 3.41 -13.07
N PRO A 244 -16.43 2.97 -13.36
CA PRO A 244 -15.46 2.53 -12.34
C PRO A 244 -15.23 3.55 -11.21
N TYR A 245 -15.36 4.85 -11.48
CA TYR A 245 -15.19 5.88 -10.46
C TYR A 245 -16.45 6.06 -9.61
N LEU A 246 -17.66 5.95 -10.20
CA LEU A 246 -18.92 5.93 -9.43
C LEU A 246 -19.01 4.74 -8.48
N THR A 247 -18.42 3.63 -8.91
CA THR A 247 -18.40 2.36 -8.18
C THR A 247 -17.10 2.15 -7.40
N SER A 248 -16.24 3.16 -7.36
CA SER A 248 -14.98 3.11 -6.61
C SER A 248 -15.27 2.85 -5.14
N VAL A 249 -14.53 1.91 -4.56
CA VAL A 249 -14.63 1.62 -3.14
C VAL A 249 -14.18 2.85 -2.36
N THR A 250 -15.02 3.26 -1.40
CA THR A 250 -14.66 4.18 -0.33
C THR A 250 -14.74 3.40 0.97
N ALA A 251 -13.66 3.35 1.73
CA ALA A 251 -13.61 2.56 2.97
C ALA A 251 -13.01 3.36 4.13
N LEU A 252 -13.69 3.31 5.28
CA LEU A 252 -13.15 3.79 6.55
C LEU A 252 -12.60 2.59 7.34
N ILE A 253 -11.29 2.61 7.57
CA ILE A 253 -10.60 1.61 8.39
C ILE A 253 -10.46 2.14 9.81
N VAL A 254 -10.87 1.34 10.79
CA VAL A 254 -10.88 1.71 12.21
C VAL A 254 -10.14 0.66 13.03
N TRP A 255 -9.03 1.07 13.64
CA TRP A 255 -8.31 0.26 14.62
C TRP A 255 -8.81 0.61 16.04
N ILE A 256 -9.38 -0.39 16.71
CA ILE A 256 -9.85 -0.31 18.09
C ILE A 256 -8.86 -1.11 18.96
N PRO A 257 -7.96 -0.45 19.71
CA PRO A 257 -7.00 -1.14 20.56
C PRO A 257 -7.71 -1.80 21.75
N HIS A 258 -7.19 -2.93 22.27
CA HIS A 258 -7.78 -3.61 23.42
C HIS A 258 -7.76 -2.74 24.70
N ARG A 259 -6.67 -1.99 24.91
CA ARG A 259 -6.55 -1.08 26.07
C ARG A 259 -7.45 0.13 25.87
N THR A 260 -8.38 0.35 26.80
CA THR A 260 -9.41 1.39 26.66
C THR A 260 -8.89 2.83 26.69
N THR A 261 -7.65 3.03 27.16
CA THR A 261 -6.95 4.33 27.20
C THR A 261 -6.19 4.65 25.91
N GLU A 262 -5.99 3.67 25.03
CA GLU A 262 -5.29 3.88 23.77
C GLU A 262 -6.22 4.54 22.73
N LYS A 263 -5.61 5.29 21.82
CA LYS A 263 -6.33 6.05 20.81
C LYS A 263 -6.84 5.12 19.71
N ILE A 264 -8.11 5.30 19.36
CA ILE A 264 -8.71 4.69 18.17
C ILE A 264 -8.15 5.40 16.94
N VAL A 265 -7.59 4.62 16.01
CA VAL A 265 -7.03 5.13 14.75
C VAL A 265 -8.06 4.95 13.65
N ARG A 266 -8.28 6.00 12.85
CA ARG A 266 -9.29 6.07 11.80
C ARG A 266 -8.64 6.56 10.53
N VAL A 267 -8.74 5.81 9.45
CA VAL A 267 -8.16 6.16 8.14
C VAL A 267 -9.23 5.98 7.08
N LEU A 268 -9.56 7.06 6.36
CA LEU A 268 -10.52 7.02 5.26
C LEU A 268 -9.76 6.94 3.94
N PHE A 269 -10.04 5.90 3.16
CA PHE A 269 -9.59 5.77 1.78
C PHE A 269 -10.76 6.15 0.86
N PRO A 270 -10.75 7.35 0.25
CA PRO A 270 -11.85 7.82 -0.57
C PRO A 270 -11.96 7.09 -1.91
N GLY A 271 -10.82 6.60 -2.44
CA GLY A 271 -10.71 6.16 -3.83
C GLY A 271 -11.07 7.28 -4.80
N ASN A 272 -11.54 6.91 -5.99
CA ASN A 272 -12.02 7.84 -7.01
C ASN A 272 -13.54 8.09 -6.94
N ALA A 273 -14.17 7.82 -5.78
CA ALA A 273 -15.60 8.04 -5.60
C ALA A 273 -15.93 9.54 -5.61
N PRO A 274 -17.04 9.95 -6.25
CA PRO A 274 -17.43 11.35 -6.25
C PRO A 274 -17.85 11.79 -4.84
N GLN A 275 -17.63 13.07 -4.55
CA GLN A 275 -17.80 13.64 -3.21
C GLN A 275 -19.20 13.38 -2.59
N ASN A 276 -20.26 13.45 -3.40
CA ASN A 276 -21.62 13.18 -2.94
C ASN A 276 -21.79 11.75 -2.40
N LYS A 277 -21.16 10.75 -3.02
CA LYS A 277 -21.19 9.35 -2.56
C LYS A 277 -20.43 9.19 -1.25
N ILE A 278 -19.30 9.89 -1.09
CA ILE A 278 -18.51 9.88 0.15
C ILE A 278 -19.35 10.47 1.29
N PHE A 279 -20.00 11.62 1.08
CA PHE A 279 -20.86 12.25 2.09
C PHE A 279 -22.09 11.42 2.44
N GLU A 280 -22.73 10.80 1.44
CA GLU A 280 -23.84 9.86 1.66
C GLU A 280 -23.40 8.68 2.55
N GLY A 281 -22.20 8.13 2.32
CA GLY A 281 -21.65 7.06 3.14
C GLY A 281 -21.30 7.51 4.56
N LEU A 282 -20.68 8.67 4.72
CA LEU A 282 -20.34 9.23 6.04
C LEU A 282 -21.58 9.54 6.89
N GLU A 283 -22.68 9.98 6.27
CA GLU A 283 -23.96 10.22 6.94
C GLU A 283 -24.48 8.96 7.66
N LYS A 284 -24.29 7.80 7.03
CA LYS A 284 -24.69 6.49 7.58
C LYS A 284 -23.80 6.02 8.75
N LEU A 285 -22.68 6.68 9.00
CA LEU A 285 -21.77 6.40 10.11
C LEU A 285 -22.01 7.28 11.35
N LYS A 286 -23.03 8.16 11.35
CA LYS A 286 -23.34 9.06 12.49
C LYS A 286 -23.62 8.37 13.83
N HIS A 287 -23.98 7.09 13.79
CA HIS A 287 -24.19 6.24 14.95
C HIS A 287 -22.88 5.85 15.66
N LEU A 288 -21.72 6.03 15.00
CA LEU A 288 -20.41 5.72 15.58
C LEU A 288 -19.89 6.90 16.42
N ASP A 289 -19.96 6.77 17.73
CA ASP A 289 -19.59 7.84 18.66
C ASP A 289 -18.12 8.26 18.54
N PHE A 290 -17.22 7.33 18.24
CA PHE A 290 -15.80 7.63 18.07
C PHE A 290 -15.52 8.61 16.93
N LEU A 291 -16.44 8.82 15.97
CA LEU A 291 -16.28 9.81 14.90
C LEU A 291 -16.57 11.24 15.37
N ARG A 292 -17.24 11.41 16.51
CA ARG A 292 -17.59 12.73 17.07
C ARG A 292 -16.42 13.40 17.79
N TYR A 293 -15.38 12.63 18.13
CA TYR A 293 -14.21 13.13 18.85
C TYR A 293 -13.00 13.29 17.92
N PRO A 294 -12.25 14.40 17.99
CA PRO A 294 -11.02 14.56 17.21
C PRO A 294 -9.96 13.53 17.61
N VAL A 295 -9.90 13.18 18.90
CA VAL A 295 -9.13 12.05 19.44
C VAL A 295 -10.08 11.21 20.27
N ALA A 296 -10.24 9.94 19.92
CA ALA A 296 -11.17 9.04 20.60
C ALA A 296 -10.41 7.92 21.32
N THR A 297 -10.79 7.62 22.55
CA THR A 297 -10.43 6.38 23.25
C THR A 297 -11.72 5.64 23.64
N GLN A 298 -11.64 4.34 23.90
CA GLN A 298 -12.83 3.60 24.35
C GLN A 298 -13.34 4.13 25.69
N LYS A 299 -12.43 4.57 26.58
CA LYS A 299 -12.78 5.17 27.87
C LYS A 299 -13.61 6.45 27.69
N ASP A 300 -13.21 7.32 26.75
CA ASP A 300 -13.93 8.59 26.50
C ASP A 300 -15.35 8.33 26.01
N ILE A 301 -15.52 7.37 25.10
CA ILE A 301 -16.83 7.00 24.55
C ILE A 301 -17.75 6.43 25.63
N LEU A 302 -17.23 5.53 26.48
CA LEU A 302 -17.99 4.94 27.58
C LEU A 302 -18.36 5.96 28.65
N SER A 303 -17.54 6.98 28.86
CA SER A 303 -17.77 8.03 29.86
C SER A 303 -18.86 9.03 29.47
N GLY A 304 -19.29 9.06 28.20
CA GLY A 304 -20.30 10.00 27.70
C GLY A 304 -19.90 11.47 27.77
N ALA A 305 -18.60 11.77 27.96
CA ALA A 305 -18.11 13.15 28.03
C ALA A 305 -18.41 13.87 26.70
N PRO A 306 -19.03 15.07 26.72
CA PRO A 306 -19.39 15.75 25.49
C PRO A 306 -18.15 16.01 24.63
N PRO A 307 -18.22 15.81 23.30
CA PRO A 307 -17.09 16.07 22.42
C PRO A 307 -16.65 17.53 22.56
N PRO A 308 -15.34 17.81 22.60
CA PRO A 308 -14.85 19.17 22.75
C PRO A 308 -15.43 20.04 21.62
N ILE A 309 -16.08 21.15 21.98
CA ILE A 309 -16.71 22.06 21.03
C ILE A 309 -15.60 22.65 20.15
N ILE A 310 -15.45 22.11 18.94
CA ILE A 310 -14.63 22.72 17.90
C ILE A 310 -15.38 23.97 17.46
N LYS A 311 -14.95 25.14 17.94
CA LYS A 311 -15.37 26.41 17.33
C LYS A 311 -15.04 26.31 15.86
N GLN A 312 -16.08 26.23 15.01
CA GLN A 312 -15.94 26.30 13.56
C GLN A 312 -15.16 27.57 13.23
N THR A 313 -13.86 27.44 12.97
CA THR A 313 -13.13 28.46 12.22
C THR A 313 -13.82 28.49 10.88
N LYS A 314 -14.71 29.47 10.67
CA LYS A 314 -15.40 29.72 9.40
C LYS A 314 -14.38 29.53 8.28
N ILE A 315 -14.56 28.46 7.51
CA ILE A 315 -13.88 28.29 6.24
C ILE A 315 -14.34 29.49 5.41
N ARG A 316 -13.51 30.52 5.36
CA ARG A 316 -13.70 31.64 4.43
C ARG A 316 -13.58 31.02 3.04
N SER A 317 -14.71 30.92 2.35
CA SER A 317 -14.76 30.76 0.91
C SER A 317 -13.93 31.87 0.27
N ARG A 318 -12.69 31.54 -0.14
CA ARG A 318 -11.92 32.40 -1.03
C ARG A 318 -12.04 31.82 -2.43
N THR A 319 -13.01 32.38 -3.12
CA THR A 319 -13.28 32.33 -4.54
C THR A 319 -12.00 32.53 -5.35
N GLU A 320 -11.89 31.76 -6.44
CA GLU A 320 -11.09 31.96 -7.66
C GLU A 320 -9.63 32.42 -7.53
N SER A 321 -8.70 31.56 -7.96
CA SER A 321 -7.39 31.97 -8.45
C SER A 321 -7.15 31.34 -9.81
N LYS A 322 -7.79 31.92 -10.82
CA LYS A 322 -7.17 32.06 -12.14
C LYS A 322 -6.35 33.36 -12.06
N GLU A 323 -5.06 33.29 -12.28
CA GLU A 323 -4.39 34.04 -13.34
C GLU A 323 -2.86 33.88 -13.23
N SER A 324 -2.33 33.53 -14.38
CA SER A 324 -0.95 33.34 -14.80
C SER A 324 -0.07 34.59 -14.76
N LEU A 325 1.24 34.36 -14.69
CA LEU A 325 2.31 35.12 -15.38
C LEU A 325 2.30 36.65 -15.25
N LYS A 326 3.28 37.20 -14.50
CA LYS A 326 4.15 38.30 -14.97
C LYS A 326 5.31 38.60 -14.01
N SER A 327 6.51 38.38 -14.54
CA SER A 327 7.73 39.20 -14.46
C SER A 327 7.83 40.31 -13.39
N SER A 328 8.92 40.20 -12.61
CA SER A 328 9.81 41.21 -12.01
C SER A 328 9.34 42.65 -11.77
N PRO A 329 9.66 43.23 -10.60
CA PRO A 329 9.89 44.66 -10.46
C PRO A 329 11.37 44.98 -10.15
N LYS A 330 11.93 45.93 -10.91
CA LYS A 330 13.17 46.67 -10.59
C LYS A 330 12.96 47.56 -9.33
N PRO A 331 14.02 47.87 -8.55
CA PRO A 331 13.97 48.94 -7.56
C PRO A 331 14.27 50.33 -8.15
N HIS A 332 13.73 51.34 -7.47
CA HIS A 332 13.67 52.78 -7.78
C HIS A 332 15.00 53.56 -7.67
N PRO A 333 15.03 54.82 -8.18
CA PRO A 333 16.24 55.59 -8.50
C PRO A 333 16.70 56.52 -7.37
N LYS A 334 18.01 56.82 -7.32
CA LYS A 334 18.55 58.10 -6.83
C LYS A 334 19.80 58.50 -7.62
N THR A 335 19.88 59.80 -7.86
CA THR A 335 20.75 60.58 -8.73
C THR A 335 22.12 60.93 -8.11
N ALA A 336 23.17 60.92 -8.95
CA ALA A 336 24.04 62.06 -9.27
C ALA A 336 25.56 61.73 -9.38
N LYS A 337 26.08 61.86 -10.62
CA LYS A 337 27.41 62.35 -11.10
C LYS A 337 28.68 61.79 -10.41
N LYS A 338 29.73 61.34 -11.10
CA LYS A 338 30.42 61.96 -12.25
C LYS A 338 31.47 60.98 -12.85
N GLU A 339 31.58 61.00 -14.18
CA GLU A 339 32.73 60.79 -15.09
C GLU A 339 33.89 59.81 -14.76
N GLY A 340 34.28 59.00 -15.77
CA GLY A 340 35.68 58.61 -15.98
C GLY A 340 35.94 57.18 -16.47
N SER A 341 35.93 56.99 -17.79
CA SER A 341 36.73 56.07 -18.64
C SER A 341 37.50 54.86 -18.04
N GLY A 342 37.37 53.71 -18.72
CA GLY A 342 38.56 52.98 -19.20
C GLY A 342 38.75 51.52 -18.76
N GLN A 343 38.59 50.62 -19.74
CA GLN A 343 39.36 49.38 -20.02
C GLN A 343 39.32 48.16 -19.09
N GLU A 344 38.83 47.06 -19.69
CA GLU A 344 39.48 45.75 -19.89
C GLU A 344 40.67 45.40 -18.97
N GLU A 345 40.60 44.27 -18.28
CA GLU A 345 41.26 43.04 -18.73
C GLU A 345 40.96 41.86 -17.79
N GLU A 346 40.72 40.72 -18.43
CA GLU A 346 40.63 39.39 -17.86
C GLU A 346 42.03 38.76 -18.02
N SER A 347 42.61 38.18 -16.97
CA SER A 347 43.71 37.23 -17.15
C SER A 347 43.74 36.14 -16.07
N LYS A 348 43.38 34.95 -16.57
CA LYS A 348 43.86 33.61 -16.23
C LYS A 348 45.18 33.56 -15.44
N SER A 349 45.31 32.57 -14.55
CA SER A 349 46.02 31.31 -14.86
C SER A 349 46.18 30.39 -13.63
N GLU A 350 45.60 29.20 -13.78
CA GLU A 350 46.29 27.90 -13.81
C GLU A 350 47.20 27.44 -12.65
N GLU A 351 46.76 26.29 -12.11
CA GLU A 351 47.46 25.00 -12.14
C GLU A 351 48.50 24.59 -11.06
N ASN A 352 48.11 23.45 -10.46
CA ASN A 352 48.85 22.18 -10.39
C ASN A 352 49.75 21.80 -9.19
N ARG A 353 49.39 20.60 -8.71
CA ARG A 353 50.24 19.43 -8.39
C ARG A 353 50.85 19.24 -6.99
N VAL A 354 50.24 18.27 -6.30
CA VAL A 354 50.78 16.92 -5.97
C VAL A 354 51.75 16.75 -4.79
N GLU A 355 51.22 15.94 -3.84
CA GLU A 355 51.82 14.88 -3.01
C GLU A 355 53.05 15.13 -2.10
N LYS A 356 52.88 14.79 -0.81
CA LYS A 356 53.51 13.56 -0.25
C LYS A 356 53.05 13.20 1.18
N LYS A 357 52.91 11.87 1.36
CA LYS A 357 52.95 11.04 2.58
C LYS A 357 53.97 11.47 3.63
N GLU A 358 53.65 11.27 4.93
CA GLU A 358 54.28 10.23 5.77
C GLU A 358 53.63 10.07 7.16
N GLU A 359 53.69 8.84 7.65
CA GLU A 359 53.20 8.31 8.94
C GLU A 359 54.20 8.56 10.10
N LYS A 360 53.72 8.70 11.35
CA LYS A 360 53.91 7.71 12.45
C LYS A 360 53.67 8.24 13.88
N LYS A 361 52.96 7.38 14.64
CA LYS A 361 53.18 6.91 16.04
C LYS A 361 52.75 7.73 17.29
N VAL A 362 51.77 7.15 18.02
CA VAL A 362 51.86 6.49 19.36
C VAL A 362 52.39 7.37 20.54
N LYS A 363 51.78 7.54 21.73
CA LYS A 363 51.19 6.57 22.70
C LYS A 363 50.38 7.26 23.83
N SER A 364 49.54 6.44 24.45
CA SER A 364 48.77 6.48 25.71
C SER A 364 49.25 7.28 26.93
N GLU A 365 48.28 7.63 27.79
CA GLU A 365 48.37 7.40 29.25
C GLU A 365 47.00 7.02 29.86
N SER A 366 47.02 6.03 30.75
CA SER A 366 45.89 5.45 31.49
C SER A 366 46.03 5.79 32.97
N LEU A 367 44.92 5.87 33.74
CA LEU A 367 44.96 5.50 35.17
C LEU A 367 43.64 4.86 35.69
N LYS A 368 43.82 3.62 36.16
CA LYS A 368 43.23 2.88 37.32
C LYS A 368 41.70 2.69 37.38
N ALA A 369 41.09 1.50 37.34
CA ALA A 369 41.30 0.16 37.95
C ALA A 369 40.98 0.06 39.45
N THR A 370 39.98 -0.77 39.82
CA THR A 370 39.91 -1.66 41.01
C THR A 370 38.84 -2.75 40.71
N LYS A 371 39.26 -3.94 40.25
CA LYS A 371 39.34 -5.27 40.94
C LYS A 371 37.99 -6.00 41.10
N GLN A 372 37.78 -7.12 40.38
CA GLN A 372 38.07 -8.55 40.74
C GLN A 372 36.84 -9.21 41.40
N GLN A 373 36.37 -10.44 41.13
CA GLN A 373 36.87 -11.73 40.56
C GLN A 373 35.66 -12.50 39.95
N LYS A 374 35.75 -13.22 38.81
CA LYS A 374 36.20 -14.64 38.58
C LYS A 374 35.55 -15.65 39.54
N ASN A 375 35.03 -16.82 39.17
CA ASN A 375 35.40 -17.80 38.13
C ASN A 375 34.23 -18.80 37.92
N SER A 376 33.84 -19.18 36.69
CA SER A 376 34.23 -20.39 35.92
C SER A 376 33.71 -21.76 36.43
N GLU A 377 32.70 -22.27 35.73
CA GLU A 377 32.68 -23.52 34.93
C GLU A 377 32.88 -24.92 35.56
N VAL A 378 32.10 -25.86 34.98
CA VAL A 378 32.31 -27.31 34.73
C VAL A 378 31.33 -28.28 35.45
N ALA A 379 30.51 -28.96 34.64
CA ALA A 379 29.68 -30.15 34.93
C ALA A 379 30.49 -31.46 34.72
N PRO A 380 29.95 -32.72 34.70
CA PRO A 380 28.65 -33.30 35.10
C PRO A 380 28.79 -34.64 35.90
N VAL A 381 27.65 -35.37 36.09
CA VAL A 381 27.49 -36.87 36.12
C VAL A 381 26.95 -37.55 37.42
N ALA A 382 25.69 -38.01 37.30
CA ALA A 382 25.05 -39.31 37.61
C ALA A 382 24.79 -39.92 39.03
N GLN A 383 23.54 -40.44 39.14
CA GLN A 383 23.01 -41.64 39.87
C GLN A 383 22.89 -41.54 41.42
N LYS A 384 21.83 -42.04 42.11
CA LYS A 384 21.02 -43.27 41.95
C LYS A 384 19.77 -43.26 42.90
N LYS A 385 18.70 -43.95 42.45
CA LYS A 385 17.54 -44.64 43.08
C LYS A 385 17.34 -44.72 44.63
N SER A 386 16.06 -44.63 45.06
CA SER A 386 15.22 -45.71 45.68
C SER A 386 13.77 -45.20 45.91
N MET A 387 12.71 -45.72 45.26
CA MET A 387 11.81 -46.85 45.63
C MET A 387 11.20 -46.82 47.05
N LEU A 388 9.86 -46.75 47.13
CA LEU A 388 8.95 -47.69 47.84
C LEU A 388 7.48 -47.39 47.41
N THR A 389 6.82 -48.29 46.65
CA THR A 389 5.68 -49.17 47.05
C THR A 389 4.36 -48.44 47.40
N GLY A 390 3.16 -48.81 46.94
CA GLY A 390 2.64 -49.95 46.21
C GLY A 390 1.10 -49.81 46.07
N TRP A 391 0.58 -50.34 44.96
CA TRP A 391 -0.83 -50.57 44.54
C TRP A 391 -1.53 -51.70 45.36
N PRO A 392 -2.76 -52.21 45.02
CA PRO A 392 -3.87 -51.75 44.15
C PRO A 392 -5.30 -52.02 44.74
N ASN A 393 -6.36 -51.70 43.97
CA ASN A 393 -7.51 -52.58 43.62
C ASN A 393 -8.50 -51.72 42.77
N SER A 394 -8.61 -51.84 41.44
CA SER A 394 -9.18 -52.90 40.57
C SER A 394 -10.70 -53.12 40.67
N HIS A 395 -11.41 -52.82 39.58
CA HIS A 395 -12.49 -53.58 38.90
C HIS A 395 -13.30 -52.62 38.02
N ASP A 396 -13.06 -52.52 36.71
CA ASP A 396 -13.57 -53.33 35.57
C ASP A 396 -15.10 -53.51 35.51
N THR A 397 -15.74 -52.86 34.53
CA THR A 397 -16.56 -53.48 33.44
C THR A 397 -17.14 -52.41 32.48
N PRO A 398 -17.26 -52.70 31.16
CA PRO A 398 -17.86 -51.80 30.16
C PRO A 398 -19.24 -52.34 29.67
N PRO A 399 -19.85 -51.81 28.59
CA PRO A 399 -21.18 -51.18 28.58
C PRO A 399 -22.32 -52.08 28.03
N PRO A 400 -23.54 -51.53 27.93
CA PRO A 400 -24.41 -51.70 26.76
C PRO A 400 -24.43 -50.46 25.84
#